data_AF-A0A7C9VN68-F1
#
_entry.id   AF-A0A7C9VN68-F1
#
_cell.length_a   1.000
_cell.length_b   1.000
_cell.length_c   1.000
_cell.angle_alpha   90.00
_cell.angle_beta   90.00
_cell.angle_gamma   90.00
#
_symmetry.space_group_name_H-M   'P 1'
#
loop_
_entity.id
_entity.type
_entity.pdbx_description
1 polymer ?
#
loop_
_entity_poly.entity_id
_entity_poly.type
_entity_poly.pdbx_seq_one_letter_code
_entity_poly.pdbx_strand_id
1 'polypeptide(L)'
;MIEAGWRKKQSRSDMTRRRIPAWAYVLAALLLMGGVWFGWPRQQNANVAKSAAPPSVPVTVASVTKVDFPVYLTGLGTVQGFNTVTVRTRVDGQINQIAFKEGQFVKAGDLIAQIDPRPFQAALDQANAKKAQDEANLANAQRDLARSTKLGEFATKQTVDTQTANVEQLKAQITADEAAIFNAQTQLDYASIRAPISGITGIRQVDVGNIVNAATQTGIVTIAQVEPISVIFTAPEEQLPDIASALRRGETKVTALTTDGRKVLSQGILSLMNN
;
A
#
# COMPACT_ATOMS: atom_id res chain seq x y z
N MET A 1 -28.04 18.00 -52.80
CA MET A 1 -28.15 19.37 -53.35
C MET A 1 -26.82 20.05 -53.06
N ILE A 2 -25.85 20.07 -54.01
CA ILE A 2 -25.73 21.00 -55.16
C ILE A 2 -25.47 22.42 -54.57
N GLU A 3 -24.36 23.13 -54.81
CA GLU A 3 -23.65 23.37 -56.07
C GLU A 3 -22.28 24.03 -55.85
N ALA A 4 -21.40 23.82 -56.83
CA ALA A 4 -20.17 24.58 -57.06
C ALA A 4 -20.47 25.91 -57.77
N GLY A 5 -19.58 26.90 -57.67
CA GLY A 5 -19.74 28.15 -58.41
C GLY A 5 -18.48 29.02 -58.47
N TRP A 6 -17.53 28.65 -59.33
CA TRP A 6 -16.51 29.57 -59.86
C TRP A 6 -17.12 30.53 -60.88
N ARG A 7 -16.69 31.81 -60.91
CA ARG A 7 -16.90 32.65 -62.10
C ARG A 7 -15.83 33.73 -62.27
N LYS A 8 -15.06 33.57 -63.34
CA LYS A 8 -14.07 34.47 -63.95
C LYS A 8 -14.72 35.14 -65.16
N LYS A 9 -14.46 36.43 -65.42
CA LYS A 9 -14.61 37.08 -66.76
C LYS A 9 -13.89 38.44 -66.72
N GLN A 10 -12.67 38.57 -67.27
CA GLN A 10 -12.34 38.87 -68.68
C GLN A 10 -12.97 40.18 -69.19
N SER A 11 -12.12 41.17 -69.46
CA SER A 11 -12.40 42.31 -70.34
C SER A 11 -11.67 42.09 -71.67
N ARG A 12 -12.40 42.25 -72.77
CA ARG A 12 -11.94 42.15 -74.15
C ARG A 12 -11.56 43.55 -74.66
N SER A 13 -10.53 43.55 -75.48
CA SER A 13 -10.07 44.58 -76.40
C SER A 13 -11.18 45.11 -77.31
N ASP A 14 -11.09 46.38 -77.71
CA ASP A 14 -11.20 46.72 -79.13
C ASP A 14 -10.44 47.99 -79.49
N MET A 15 -9.64 47.84 -80.55
CA MET A 15 -8.90 48.87 -81.28
C MET A 15 -9.85 49.64 -82.20
N THR A 16 -9.67 50.96 -82.31
CA THR A 16 -10.00 51.69 -83.54
C THR A 16 -8.85 52.59 -83.96
N ARG A 17 -8.35 52.32 -85.17
CA ARG A 17 -7.28 53.02 -85.88
C ARG A 17 -7.81 54.31 -86.51
N ARG A 18 -7.00 55.37 -86.49
CA ARG A 18 -6.99 56.40 -87.55
C ARG A 18 -5.57 56.91 -87.78
N ARG A 19 -5.14 56.91 -89.04
CA ARG A 19 -3.77 57.18 -89.52
C ARG A 19 -3.52 58.70 -89.66
N ILE A 20 -2.33 59.18 -89.28
CA ILE A 20 -1.87 60.57 -89.50
C ILE A 20 -0.48 60.53 -90.19
N PRO A 21 -0.19 61.40 -91.18
CA PRO A 21 0.87 61.18 -92.17
C PRO A 21 2.28 61.64 -91.77
N ALA A 22 3.28 61.08 -92.45
CA ALA A 22 4.72 61.10 -92.13
C ALA A 22 5.44 62.47 -92.08
N TRP A 23 4.78 63.59 -92.40
CA TRP A 23 5.36 64.93 -92.30
C TRP A 23 5.27 65.52 -90.87
N ALA A 24 4.42 64.96 -90.01
CA ALA A 24 4.30 65.35 -88.61
C ALA A 24 5.55 65.00 -87.76
N TYR A 25 6.35 64.03 -88.18
CA TYR A 25 7.56 63.62 -87.47
C TYR A 25 8.78 64.55 -87.70
N VAL A 26 8.79 65.32 -88.80
CA VAL A 26 9.92 66.20 -89.14
C VAL A 26 9.81 67.57 -88.45
N LEU A 27 8.59 68.07 -88.25
CA LEU A 27 8.34 69.27 -87.43
C LEU A 27 8.47 68.99 -85.92
N ALA A 28 8.19 67.76 -85.48
CA ALA A 28 8.41 67.33 -84.11
C ALA A 28 9.91 67.26 -83.73
N ALA A 29 10.78 66.89 -84.66
CA ALA A 29 12.21 66.79 -84.38
C ALA A 29 12.93 68.15 -84.22
N LEU A 30 12.45 69.20 -84.91
CA LEU A 30 13.07 70.54 -84.88
C LEU A 30 12.60 71.40 -83.69
N LEU A 31 11.40 71.19 -83.17
CA LEU A 31 10.94 71.81 -81.92
C LEU A 31 11.53 71.15 -80.67
N LEU A 32 11.96 69.89 -80.75
CA LEU A 32 12.53 69.13 -79.63
C LEU A 32 13.99 69.47 -79.31
N MET A 33 14.77 70.02 -80.25
CA MET A 33 16.18 70.40 -79.98
C MET A 33 16.39 71.86 -79.54
N GLY A 34 15.42 72.76 -79.77
CA GLY A 34 15.60 74.21 -79.54
C GLY A 34 15.23 74.74 -78.15
N GLY A 35 14.36 74.07 -77.39
CA GLY A 35 13.88 74.57 -76.08
C GLY A 35 14.62 74.03 -74.85
N VAL A 36 15.43 72.98 -75.03
CA VAL A 36 16.08 72.20 -73.96
C VAL A 36 17.25 72.95 -73.29
N TRP A 37 17.54 74.19 -73.68
CA TRP A 37 18.67 74.96 -73.13
C TRP A 37 18.30 76.18 -72.27
N PHE A 38 17.00 76.51 -72.09
CA PHE A 38 16.62 77.73 -71.34
C PHE A 38 15.53 77.56 -70.27
N GLY A 39 15.12 76.34 -69.94
CA GLY A 39 14.10 76.07 -68.93
C GLY A 39 14.54 75.02 -67.93
N TRP A 40 15.21 75.43 -66.86
CA TRP A 40 15.58 74.58 -65.73
C TRP A 40 14.55 74.79 -64.59
N PRO A 41 13.51 73.96 -64.46
CA PRO A 41 12.71 73.90 -63.25
C PRO A 41 13.30 72.85 -62.30
N ARG A 42 13.45 73.23 -61.03
CA ARG A 42 13.70 72.29 -59.91
C ARG A 42 12.50 71.36 -59.80
N GLN A 43 12.63 70.13 -60.30
CA GLN A 43 11.59 69.11 -60.25
C GLN A 43 11.76 68.28 -58.97
N GLN A 44 10.87 68.50 -58.00
CA GLN A 44 10.68 67.62 -56.84
C GLN A 44 10.10 66.29 -57.33
N ASN A 45 10.83 65.20 -57.07
CA ASN A 45 10.41 63.85 -57.40
C ASN A 45 9.26 63.41 -56.48
N ALA A 46 8.02 63.47 -56.99
CA ALA A 46 6.88 62.80 -56.37
C ALA A 46 6.81 61.36 -56.91
N ASN A 47 7.45 60.42 -56.21
CA ASN A 47 7.28 58.99 -56.41
C ASN A 47 5.84 58.58 -56.04
N VAL A 48 5.00 58.26 -57.03
CA VAL A 48 3.73 57.56 -56.78
C VAL A 48 4.03 56.07 -56.69
N ALA A 49 4.26 55.60 -55.47
CA ALA A 49 4.44 54.20 -55.15
C ALA A 49 3.10 53.44 -55.24
N LYS A 50 3.07 52.39 -56.06
CA LYS A 50 2.07 51.31 -56.00
C LYS A 50 2.13 50.72 -54.58
N SER A 51 1.05 50.82 -53.82
CA SER A 51 0.97 50.28 -52.45
C SER A 51 1.31 48.79 -52.47
N ALA A 52 2.53 48.47 -52.03
CA ALA A 52 2.96 47.11 -51.77
C ALA A 52 2.24 46.67 -50.49
N ALA A 53 1.56 45.51 -50.55
CA ALA A 53 1.14 44.84 -49.34
C ALA A 53 2.37 44.68 -48.43
N PRO A 54 2.25 44.99 -47.12
CA PRO A 54 3.40 44.93 -46.22
C PRO A 54 4.02 43.52 -46.28
N PRO A 55 5.37 43.42 -46.23
CA PRO A 55 6.05 42.14 -46.29
C PRO A 55 5.54 41.23 -45.16
N SER A 56 5.15 40.00 -45.51
CA SER A 56 4.74 38.99 -44.54
C SER A 56 5.87 38.78 -43.55
N VAL A 57 5.63 39.12 -42.28
CA VAL A 57 6.58 38.92 -41.20
C VAL A 57 6.73 37.41 -41.00
N PRO A 58 7.94 36.84 -41.16
CA PRO A 58 8.13 35.41 -40.93
C PRO A 58 7.84 35.09 -39.47
N VAL A 59 6.80 34.28 -39.24
CA VAL A 59 6.44 33.77 -37.92
C VAL A 59 6.88 32.32 -37.82
N THR A 60 7.70 32.03 -36.82
CA THR A 60 8.09 30.66 -36.50
C THR A 60 6.92 30.00 -35.79
N VAL A 61 6.24 29.07 -36.47
CA VAL A 61 5.19 28.24 -35.87
C VAL A 61 5.79 26.90 -35.44
N ALA A 62 5.55 26.51 -34.19
CA ALA A 62 5.90 25.20 -33.67
C ALA A 62 4.62 24.37 -33.49
N SER A 63 4.64 23.12 -33.95
CA SER A 63 3.53 22.17 -33.76
C SER A 63 3.49 21.70 -32.30
N VAL A 64 2.38 21.91 -31.61
CA VAL A 64 2.17 21.44 -30.23
C VAL A 64 1.79 19.96 -30.26
N THR A 65 2.62 19.11 -29.66
CA THR A 65 2.31 17.69 -29.44
C THR A 65 1.99 17.46 -27.97
N LYS A 66 0.82 16.88 -27.69
CA LYS A 66 0.50 16.41 -26.33
C LYS A 66 1.23 15.09 -26.10
N VAL A 67 2.08 15.06 -25.08
CA VAL A 67 2.76 13.86 -24.61
C VAL A 67 2.38 13.62 -23.16
N ASP A 68 2.26 12.36 -22.77
CA ASP A 68 2.05 12.01 -21.38
C ASP A 68 3.32 12.30 -20.59
N PHE A 69 3.21 13.21 -19.62
CA PHE A 69 4.30 13.57 -18.73
C PHE A 69 3.96 13.14 -17.30
N PRO A 70 4.80 12.29 -16.66
CA PRO A 70 4.53 11.84 -15.30
C PRO A 70 4.70 13.00 -14.31
N VAL A 71 3.65 13.30 -13.55
CA VAL A 71 3.71 14.24 -12.43
C VAL A 71 4.16 13.47 -11.20
N TYR A 72 5.33 13.84 -10.65
CA TYR A 72 5.84 13.28 -9.40
C TYR A 72 5.51 14.22 -8.25
N LEU A 73 4.90 13.69 -7.21
CA LEU A 73 4.73 14.37 -5.93
C LEU A 73 5.75 13.81 -4.95
N THR A 74 6.52 14.69 -4.33
CA THR A 74 7.55 14.33 -3.37
C THR A 74 7.13 14.75 -1.97
N GLY A 75 7.11 13.79 -1.05
CA GLY A 75 6.86 14.03 0.37
C GLY A 75 7.95 13.39 1.22
N LEU A 76 8.21 13.97 2.39
CA LEU A 76 9.11 13.36 3.37
C LEU A 76 8.34 12.28 4.14
N GLY A 77 8.89 11.06 4.11
CA GLY A 77 8.30 9.90 4.76
C GLY A 77 9.16 9.34 5.88
N THR A 78 8.51 8.80 6.91
CA THR A 78 9.14 7.99 7.94
C THR A 78 8.84 6.52 7.66
N VAL A 79 9.88 5.69 7.76
CA VAL A 79 9.77 4.24 7.60
C VAL A 79 9.38 3.64 8.95
N GLN A 80 8.31 2.86 8.98
CA GLN A 80 7.80 2.21 10.20
C GLN A 80 7.53 0.73 9.93
N GLY A 81 7.80 -0.11 10.93
CA GLY A 81 7.43 -1.53 10.85
C GLY A 81 5.92 -1.68 10.64
N PHE A 82 5.51 -2.63 9.80
CA PHE A 82 4.10 -2.78 9.43
C PHE A 82 3.24 -3.13 10.65
N ASN A 83 3.75 -4.00 11.52
CA ASN A 83 3.18 -4.31 12.83
C ASN A 83 4.29 -4.29 13.88
N THR A 84 3.97 -3.80 15.07
CA THR A 84 4.88 -3.87 16.23
C THR A 84 4.15 -4.54 17.38
N VAL A 85 4.71 -5.61 17.94
CA VAL A 85 4.10 -6.36 19.04
C VAL A 85 5.07 -6.48 20.20
N THR A 86 4.63 -6.05 21.38
CA THR A 86 5.34 -6.27 22.63
C THR A 86 5.01 -7.65 23.16
N VAL A 87 6.01 -8.54 23.17
CA VAL A 87 5.88 -9.90 23.69
C VAL A 87 5.80 -9.83 25.22
N ARG A 88 4.73 -10.39 25.79
CA ARG A 88 4.42 -10.38 27.22
C ARG A 88 4.16 -11.79 27.73
N THR A 89 4.24 -11.96 29.04
CA THR A 89 3.95 -13.24 29.68
C THR A 89 2.46 -13.37 29.92
N ARG A 90 1.93 -14.60 29.81
CA ARG A 90 0.54 -14.91 30.17
C ARG A 90 0.43 -15.65 31.50
N VAL A 91 1.56 -16.13 32.01
CA VAL A 91 1.68 -16.84 33.27
C VAL A 91 2.79 -16.20 34.11
N ASP A 92 2.73 -16.49 35.40
CA ASP A 92 3.65 -15.95 36.39
C ASP A 92 4.81 -16.92 36.61
N GLY A 93 6.01 -16.39 36.82
CA GLY A 93 7.16 -17.22 37.16
C GLY A 93 8.49 -16.55 36.91
N GLN A 94 9.56 -17.29 37.16
CA GLN A 94 10.92 -16.82 36.91
C GLN A 94 11.35 -17.17 35.48
N ILE A 95 12.03 -16.24 34.80
CA ILE A 95 12.68 -16.49 33.51
C ILE A 95 13.85 -17.45 33.72
N ASN A 96 13.74 -18.66 33.18
CA ASN A 96 14.77 -19.69 33.21
C ASN A 96 15.80 -19.49 32.09
N GLN A 97 15.35 -19.15 30.89
CA GLN A 97 16.22 -18.96 29.73
C GLN A 97 15.66 -17.93 28.76
N ILE A 98 16.58 -17.25 28.04
CA ILE A 98 16.26 -16.35 26.94
C ILE A 98 16.95 -16.89 25.68
N ALA A 99 16.18 -17.08 24.62
CA ALA A 99 16.57 -17.84 23.44
C ALA A 99 16.74 -16.98 22.16
N PHE A 100 16.78 -15.66 22.30
CA PHE A 100 17.01 -14.72 21.20
C PHE A 100 18.19 -13.78 21.50
N LYS A 101 18.77 -13.21 20.44
CA LYS A 101 19.71 -12.07 20.53
C LYS A 101 18.99 -10.78 20.15
N GLU A 102 19.37 -9.67 20.78
CA GLU A 102 18.83 -8.35 20.45
C GLU A 102 19.18 -7.96 19.01
N GLY A 103 18.22 -7.40 18.27
CA GLY A 103 18.40 -7.06 16.85
C GLY A 103 18.35 -8.26 15.89
N GLN A 104 18.06 -9.47 16.39
CA GLN A 104 17.96 -10.67 15.57
C GLN A 104 16.61 -10.72 14.83
N PHE A 105 16.63 -11.22 13.59
CA PHE A 105 15.40 -11.61 12.90
C PHE A 105 14.87 -12.94 13.45
N VAL A 106 13.62 -12.92 13.94
CA VAL A 106 12.90 -14.09 14.46
C VAL A 106 11.67 -14.35 13.61
N LYS A 107 11.29 -15.63 13.50
CA LYS A 107 10.05 -16.06 12.84
C LYS A 107 8.95 -16.22 13.86
N ALA A 108 7.70 -16.07 13.42
CA ALA A 108 6.54 -16.42 14.23
C ALA A 108 6.66 -17.88 14.73
N GLY A 109 6.47 -18.08 16.03
CA GLY A 109 6.62 -19.38 16.70
C GLY A 109 8.01 -19.64 17.30
N ASP A 110 9.03 -18.84 16.98
CA ASP A 110 10.37 -19.00 17.57
C ASP A 110 10.34 -18.74 19.08
N LEU A 111 11.13 -19.50 19.84
CA LEU A 111 11.23 -19.35 21.29
C LEU A 111 11.97 -18.05 21.62
N ILE A 112 11.35 -17.20 22.43
CA ILE A 112 11.90 -15.93 22.90
C ILE A 112 12.41 -16.08 24.32
N ALA A 113 11.56 -16.56 25.22
CA ALA A 113 11.92 -16.79 26.61
C ALA A 113 11.20 -18.02 27.14
N GLN A 114 11.79 -18.65 28.15
CA GLN A 114 11.20 -19.77 28.85
C GLN A 114 11.10 -19.43 30.34
N ILE A 115 9.89 -19.49 30.86
CA ILE A 115 9.60 -19.46 32.29
C ILE A 115 9.88 -20.86 32.85
N ASP A 116 10.29 -20.96 34.12
CA ASP A 116 10.45 -22.24 34.81
C ASP A 116 9.19 -23.12 34.65
N PRO A 117 9.29 -24.25 33.91
CA PRO A 117 8.14 -25.08 33.61
C PRO A 117 7.76 -26.01 34.77
N ARG A 118 8.62 -26.17 35.78
CA ARG A 118 8.45 -27.21 36.83
C ARG A 118 7.13 -27.10 37.60
N PRO A 119 6.66 -25.91 38.02
CA PRO A 119 5.38 -25.80 38.71
C PRO A 119 4.19 -26.18 37.82
N PHE A 120 4.25 -25.81 36.54
CA PHE A 120 3.19 -26.11 35.56
C PHE A 120 3.18 -27.59 35.18
N GLN A 121 4.36 -28.21 35.03
CA GLN A 121 4.47 -29.65 34.80
C GLN A 121 3.92 -30.44 35.98
N ALA A 122 4.25 -30.05 37.22
CA ALA A 122 3.71 -30.70 38.40
C ALA A 122 2.17 -30.59 38.49
N ALA A 123 1.59 -29.45 38.10
CA ALA A 123 0.14 -29.28 38.03
C ALA A 123 -0.51 -30.17 36.96
N LEU A 124 0.12 -30.31 35.80
CA LEU A 124 -0.32 -31.23 34.74
C LEU A 124 -0.25 -32.69 35.20
N ASP A 125 0.84 -33.09 35.85
CA ASP A 125 1.03 -34.44 36.39
C ASP A 125 -0.02 -34.74 37.48
N GLN A 126 -0.34 -33.77 38.33
CA GLN A 126 -1.41 -33.89 39.33
C GLN A 126 -2.79 -34.08 38.68
N ALA A 127 -3.11 -33.31 37.63
CA ALA A 127 -4.37 -33.45 36.90
C ALA A 127 -4.49 -34.81 36.20
N ASN A 128 -3.39 -35.30 35.61
CA ASN A 128 -3.32 -36.64 35.01
C ASN A 128 -3.52 -37.75 36.05
N ALA A 129 -2.89 -37.62 37.22
CA ALA A 129 -3.07 -38.58 38.32
C ALA A 129 -4.52 -38.59 38.83
N LYS A 130 -5.18 -37.42 38.87
CA LYS A 130 -6.59 -37.31 39.27
C LYS A 130 -7.52 -38.01 38.26
N LYS A 131 -7.33 -37.78 36.96
CA LYS A 131 -8.07 -38.52 35.92
C LYS A 131 -7.87 -40.03 36.05
N ALA A 132 -6.64 -40.49 36.25
CA ALA A 132 -6.36 -41.92 36.40
C ALA A 132 -7.05 -42.54 37.64
N GLN A 133 -7.13 -41.79 38.73
CA GLN A 133 -7.90 -42.19 39.92
C GLN A 133 -9.39 -42.34 39.59
N ASP A 134 -9.97 -41.37 38.88
CA ASP A 134 -11.40 -41.35 38.58
C ASP A 134 -11.79 -42.34 37.47
N GLU A 135 -10.88 -42.65 36.54
CA GLU A 135 -10.99 -43.77 35.61
C GLU A 135 -11.03 -45.12 36.35
N ALA A 136 -10.19 -45.31 37.37
CA ALA A 136 -10.23 -46.52 38.20
C ALA A 136 -11.56 -46.63 38.97
N ASN A 137 -12.07 -45.50 39.48
CA ASN A 137 -13.38 -45.44 40.14
C ASN A 137 -14.52 -45.78 39.18
N LEU A 138 -14.50 -45.23 37.96
CA LEU A 138 -15.47 -45.55 36.91
C LEU A 138 -15.42 -47.03 36.55
N ALA A 139 -14.23 -47.61 36.39
CA ALA A 139 -14.07 -49.03 36.07
C ALA A 139 -14.65 -49.92 37.18
N ASN A 140 -14.49 -49.54 38.45
CA ASN A 140 -15.12 -50.24 39.57
C ASN A 140 -16.66 -50.12 39.53
N ALA A 141 -17.18 -48.90 39.35
CA ALA A 141 -18.63 -48.68 39.25
C ALA A 141 -19.28 -49.43 38.08
N GLN A 142 -18.58 -49.52 36.94
CA GLN A 142 -19.03 -50.32 35.79
C GLN A 142 -19.07 -51.82 36.08
N ARG A 143 -18.08 -52.35 36.82
CA ARG A 143 -18.10 -53.76 37.26
C ARG A 143 -19.25 -54.04 38.22
N ASP A 144 -19.55 -53.11 39.12
CA ASP A 144 -20.68 -53.25 40.06
C ASP A 144 -22.02 -53.18 39.34
N LEU A 145 -22.18 -52.27 38.36
CA LEU A 145 -23.36 -52.22 37.49
C LEU A 145 -23.52 -53.51 36.68
N ALA A 146 -22.44 -54.02 36.09
CA ALA A 146 -22.44 -55.28 35.36
C ALA A 146 -22.82 -56.47 36.26
N ARG A 147 -22.40 -56.45 37.53
CA ARG A 147 -22.78 -57.46 38.52
C ARG A 147 -24.28 -57.40 38.83
N SER A 148 -24.81 -56.21 39.13
CA SER A 148 -26.23 -56.04 39.47
C SER A 148 -27.17 -56.35 38.31
N THR A 149 -26.79 -55.99 37.09
CA THR A 149 -27.55 -56.34 35.88
C THR A 149 -27.56 -57.85 35.63
N LYS A 150 -26.44 -58.55 35.87
CA LYS A 150 -26.34 -60.01 35.75
C LYS A 150 -27.14 -60.76 36.83
N LEU A 151 -27.34 -60.16 38.00
CA LEU A 151 -28.19 -60.70 39.07
C LEU A 151 -29.69 -60.70 38.71
N GLY A 152 -30.12 -59.99 37.66
CA GLY A 152 -31.49 -60.08 37.14
C GLY A 152 -32.55 -59.76 38.21
N GLU A 153 -33.53 -60.65 38.38
CA GLU A 153 -34.64 -60.48 39.34
C GLU A 153 -34.20 -60.46 40.82
N PHE A 154 -32.96 -60.86 41.13
CA PHE A 154 -32.42 -60.81 42.49
C PHE A 154 -31.91 -59.41 42.87
N ALA A 155 -31.80 -58.48 41.92
CA ALA A 155 -31.44 -57.08 42.16
C ALA A 155 -32.67 -56.16 42.00
N THR A 156 -32.82 -55.19 42.90
CA THR A 156 -33.92 -54.23 42.78
C THR A 156 -33.66 -53.25 41.62
N LYS A 157 -34.72 -52.82 40.92
CA LYS A 157 -34.60 -51.79 39.86
C LYS A 157 -33.92 -50.52 40.39
N GLN A 158 -34.26 -50.10 41.61
CA GLN A 158 -33.63 -48.95 42.28
C GLN A 158 -32.11 -49.09 42.41
N THR A 159 -31.59 -50.31 42.64
CA THR A 159 -30.14 -50.56 42.73
C THR A 159 -29.48 -50.36 41.37
N VAL A 160 -30.08 -50.89 40.30
CA VAL A 160 -29.56 -50.74 38.93
C VAL A 160 -29.60 -49.29 38.49
N ASP A 161 -30.69 -48.57 38.77
CA ASP A 161 -30.85 -47.16 38.44
C ASP A 161 -29.81 -46.29 39.18
N THR A 162 -29.62 -46.53 40.49
CA THR A 162 -28.60 -45.84 41.30
C THR A 162 -27.19 -46.08 40.77
N GLN A 163 -26.85 -47.32 40.40
CA GLN A 163 -25.52 -47.63 39.85
C GLN A 163 -25.31 -47.06 38.45
N THR A 164 -26.37 -47.04 37.62
CA THR A 164 -26.33 -46.40 36.30
C THR A 164 -26.05 -44.90 36.44
N ALA A 165 -26.78 -44.22 37.34
CA ALA A 165 -26.54 -42.81 37.64
C ALA A 165 -25.12 -42.56 38.16
N ASN A 166 -24.57 -43.44 39.01
CA ASN A 166 -23.20 -43.34 39.49
C ASN A 166 -22.16 -43.49 38.36
N VAL A 167 -22.38 -44.42 37.43
CA VAL A 167 -21.52 -44.57 36.24
C VAL A 167 -21.59 -43.32 35.36
N GLU A 168 -22.77 -42.75 35.14
CA GLU A 168 -22.94 -41.50 34.39
C GLU A 168 -22.27 -40.31 35.07
N GLN A 169 -22.40 -40.20 36.39
CA GLN A 169 -21.72 -39.18 37.20
C GLN A 169 -20.19 -39.29 37.07
N LEU A 170 -19.62 -40.49 37.20
CA LEU A 170 -18.18 -40.70 37.09
C LEU A 170 -17.67 -40.48 35.65
N LYS A 171 -18.47 -40.80 34.63
CA LYS A 171 -18.16 -40.40 33.24
C LYS A 171 -18.11 -38.88 33.10
N ALA A 172 -19.07 -38.16 33.67
CA ALA A 172 -19.06 -36.70 33.66
C ALA A 172 -17.85 -36.12 34.42
N GLN A 173 -17.43 -36.79 35.51
CA GLN A 173 -16.23 -36.43 36.27
C GLN A 173 -14.96 -36.56 35.42
N ILE A 174 -14.81 -37.64 34.65
CA ILE A 174 -13.66 -37.80 33.73
C ILE A 174 -13.62 -36.67 32.71
N THR A 175 -14.76 -36.27 32.14
CA THR A 175 -14.83 -35.14 31.22
C THR A 175 -14.39 -33.83 31.89
N ALA A 176 -14.70 -33.63 33.17
CA ALA A 176 -14.24 -32.47 33.93
C ALA A 176 -12.71 -32.53 34.18
N ASP A 177 -12.17 -33.72 34.47
CA ASP A 177 -10.73 -33.90 34.64
C ASP A 177 -9.96 -33.70 33.33
N GLU A 178 -10.52 -34.10 32.19
CA GLU A 178 -9.95 -33.80 30.86
C GLU A 178 -9.86 -32.30 30.61
N ALA A 179 -10.90 -31.54 30.98
CA ALA A 179 -10.86 -30.08 30.89
C ALA A 179 -9.81 -29.48 31.83
N ALA A 180 -9.61 -30.05 33.02
CA ALA A 180 -8.56 -29.64 33.94
C ALA A 180 -7.15 -29.92 33.40
N ILE A 181 -6.93 -31.09 32.79
CA ILE A 181 -5.67 -31.45 32.10
C ILE A 181 -5.40 -30.46 30.96
N PHE A 182 -6.40 -30.16 30.13
CA PHE A 182 -6.25 -29.21 29.03
C PHE A 182 -5.87 -27.81 29.52
N ASN A 183 -6.46 -27.36 30.63
CA ASN A 183 -6.09 -26.10 31.27
C ASN A 183 -4.64 -26.11 31.76
N ALA A 184 -4.22 -27.16 32.49
CA ALA A 184 -2.84 -27.30 32.97
C ALA A 184 -1.83 -27.36 31.82
N GLN A 185 -2.14 -28.07 30.74
CA GLN A 185 -1.33 -28.11 29.52
C GLN A 185 -1.20 -26.72 28.90
N THR A 186 -2.31 -25.98 28.79
CA THR A 186 -2.30 -24.62 28.24
C THR A 186 -1.39 -23.68 29.05
N GLN A 187 -1.40 -23.81 30.39
CA GLN A 187 -0.51 -23.03 31.26
C GLN A 187 0.96 -23.42 31.06
N LEU A 188 1.25 -24.71 30.92
CA LEU A 188 2.60 -25.20 30.62
C LEU A 188 3.09 -24.68 29.25
N ASP A 189 2.23 -24.67 28.24
CA ASP A 189 2.55 -24.13 26.92
C ASP A 189 2.84 -22.62 26.99
N TYR A 190 2.12 -21.88 27.83
CA TYR A 190 2.38 -20.46 28.09
C TYR A 190 3.69 -20.18 28.85
N ALA A 191 4.27 -21.17 29.52
CA ALA A 191 5.62 -21.04 30.07
C ALA A 191 6.69 -20.91 28.98
N SER A 192 6.41 -21.40 27.76
CA SER A 192 7.26 -21.20 26.58
C SER A 192 6.79 -20.01 25.76
N ILE A 193 7.45 -18.87 25.92
CA ILE A 193 7.05 -17.62 25.28
C ILE A 193 7.62 -17.58 23.87
N ARG A 194 6.74 -17.59 22.89
CA ARG A 194 7.07 -17.59 21.47
C ARG A 194 6.76 -16.26 20.79
N ALA A 195 7.44 -15.98 19.68
CA ALA A 195 7.18 -14.80 18.86
C ALA A 195 5.79 -14.89 18.20
N PRO A 196 4.90 -13.90 18.41
CA PRO A 196 3.58 -13.88 17.77
C PRO A 196 3.63 -13.48 16.29
N ILE A 197 4.68 -12.77 15.88
CA ILE A 197 4.91 -12.30 14.52
C ILE A 197 6.38 -12.48 14.13
N SER A 198 6.64 -12.60 12.82
CA SER A 198 8.00 -12.57 12.28
C SER A 198 8.51 -11.12 12.20
N GLY A 199 9.75 -10.87 12.60
CA GLY A 199 10.31 -9.52 12.59
C GLY A 199 11.66 -9.42 13.28
N ILE A 200 12.14 -8.20 13.48
CA ILE A 200 13.38 -7.92 14.19
C ILE A 200 13.08 -7.68 15.66
N THR A 201 13.84 -8.32 16.55
CA THR A 201 13.75 -8.11 17.99
C THR A 201 14.39 -6.79 18.39
N GLY A 202 13.72 -6.05 19.27
CA GLY A 202 14.28 -4.88 19.93
C GLY A 202 15.25 -5.25 21.05
N ILE A 203 15.54 -4.26 21.90
CA ILE A 203 16.25 -4.50 23.15
C ILE A 203 15.40 -5.34 24.09
N ARG A 204 16.06 -6.18 24.86
CA ARG A 204 15.44 -7.00 25.88
C ARG A 204 15.17 -6.16 27.13
N GLN A 205 13.99 -6.33 27.70
CA GLN A 205 13.55 -5.57 28.88
C GLN A 205 13.68 -6.38 30.19
N VAL A 206 13.96 -7.68 30.11
CA VAL A 206 14.07 -8.58 31.28
C VAL A 206 15.28 -9.51 31.22
N ASP A 207 15.80 -9.85 32.39
CA ASP A 207 16.94 -10.75 32.56
C ASP A 207 16.55 -12.17 32.96
N VAL A 208 17.45 -13.12 32.65
CA VAL A 208 17.36 -14.47 33.20
C VAL A 208 17.45 -14.35 34.72
N GLY A 209 16.51 -14.99 35.42
CA GLY A 209 16.36 -14.84 36.87
C GLY A 209 15.32 -13.81 37.30
N ASN A 210 14.87 -12.92 36.41
CA ASN A 210 13.78 -12.00 36.75
C ASN A 210 12.46 -12.75 36.91
N ILE A 211 11.64 -12.30 37.86
CA ILE A 211 10.27 -12.77 38.01
C ILE A 211 9.36 -11.89 37.15
N VAL A 212 8.56 -12.54 36.32
CA VAL A 212 7.57 -11.91 35.45
C VAL A 212 6.17 -12.30 35.89
N ASN A 213 5.22 -11.40 35.68
CA ASN A 213 3.83 -11.61 36.06
C ASN A 213 2.90 -11.18 34.93
N ALA A 214 1.83 -11.94 34.69
CA ALA A 214 0.87 -11.72 33.62
C ALA A 214 0.14 -10.36 33.72
N ALA A 215 0.00 -9.81 34.92
CA ALA A 215 -0.61 -8.49 35.15
C ALA A 215 0.34 -7.33 34.80
N THR A 216 1.66 -7.55 34.72
CA THR A 216 2.62 -6.48 34.47
C THR A 216 2.58 -6.02 33.01
N GLN A 217 2.61 -4.69 32.80
CA GLN A 217 2.64 -4.10 31.45
C GLN A 217 4.01 -4.17 30.77
N THR A 218 5.08 -4.38 31.53
CA THR A 218 6.44 -4.50 31.01
C THR A 218 6.53 -5.72 30.08
N GLY A 219 7.00 -5.48 28.86
CA GLY A 219 7.28 -6.53 27.90
C GLY A 219 8.55 -7.29 28.23
N ILE A 220 8.75 -8.42 27.56
CA ILE A 220 10.06 -9.09 27.50
C ILE A 220 10.90 -8.46 26.39
N VAL A 221 10.29 -8.29 25.22
CA VAL A 221 10.91 -7.73 24.02
C VAL A 221 9.82 -7.22 23.09
N THR A 222 10.14 -6.17 22.33
CA THR A 222 9.28 -5.68 21.25
C THR A 222 9.78 -6.23 19.92
N ILE A 223 8.89 -6.83 19.13
CA ILE A 223 9.21 -7.33 17.79
C ILE A 223 8.57 -6.40 16.76
N ALA A 224 9.37 -5.88 15.85
CA ALA A 224 8.92 -5.05 14.74
C ALA A 224 8.95 -5.85 13.44
N GLN A 225 7.80 -5.98 12.79
CA GLN A 225 7.68 -6.60 11.47
C GLN A 225 8.26 -5.66 10.41
N VAL A 226 9.36 -6.09 9.78
CA VAL A 226 10.03 -5.35 8.70
C VAL A 226 9.64 -5.84 7.31
N GLU A 227 8.93 -6.97 7.22
CA GLU A 227 8.44 -7.52 5.95
C GLU A 227 6.96 -7.90 6.09
N PRO A 228 6.02 -7.21 5.42
CA PRO A 228 6.21 -5.93 4.70
C PRO A 228 6.59 -4.76 5.64
N ILE A 229 7.01 -3.63 5.08
CA ILE A 229 7.32 -2.38 5.79
C ILE A 229 6.44 -1.24 5.27
N SER A 230 6.03 -0.33 6.16
CA SER A 230 5.19 0.81 5.83
C SER A 230 6.01 2.09 5.75
N VAL A 231 5.64 2.98 4.83
CA VAL A 231 6.17 4.35 4.76
C VAL A 231 5.03 5.32 4.95
N ILE A 232 5.10 6.13 6.00
CA ILE A 232 4.13 7.17 6.30
C ILE A 232 4.76 8.50 5.91
N PHE A 233 4.18 9.18 4.93
CA PHE A 233 4.67 10.47 4.47
C PHE A 233 3.55 11.52 4.52
N THR A 234 3.96 12.77 4.72
CA THR A 234 3.05 13.91 4.70
C THR A 234 3.10 14.59 3.33
N ALA A 235 1.95 15.03 2.83
CA ALA A 235 1.81 15.78 1.59
C ALA A 235 1.12 17.12 1.86
N PRO A 236 1.47 18.20 1.13
CA PRO A 236 0.75 19.47 1.19
C PRO A 236 -0.73 19.31 0.85
N GLU A 237 -1.61 20.04 1.53
CA GLU A 237 -3.07 19.97 1.34
C GLU A 237 -3.49 20.25 -0.11
N GLU A 238 -2.80 21.18 -0.78
CA GLU A 238 -3.03 21.55 -2.19
C GLU A 238 -2.88 20.36 -3.15
N GLN A 239 -2.09 19.35 -2.79
CA GLN A 239 -1.81 18.16 -3.61
C GLN A 239 -2.76 16.99 -3.32
N LEU A 240 -3.58 17.07 -2.27
CA LEU A 240 -4.51 15.99 -1.89
C LEU A 240 -5.55 15.67 -2.98
N PRO A 241 -6.14 16.64 -3.71
CA PRO A 241 -7.08 16.33 -4.79
C PRO A 241 -6.45 15.50 -5.90
N ASP A 242 -5.19 15.78 -6.25
CA ASP A 242 -4.45 15.06 -7.28
C ASP A 242 -4.14 13.62 -6.84
N ILE A 243 -3.71 13.44 -5.59
CA ILE A 243 -3.47 12.12 -4.98
C ILE A 243 -4.77 11.31 -4.92
N ALA A 244 -5.87 11.92 -4.49
CA ALA A 244 -7.19 11.27 -4.43
C ALA A 244 -7.68 10.86 -5.83
N SER A 245 -7.45 11.70 -6.85
CA SER A 245 -7.78 11.38 -8.23
C SER A 245 -6.96 10.21 -8.76
N ALA A 246 -5.67 10.12 -8.39
CA ALA A 246 -4.79 9.03 -8.78
C ALA A 246 -5.21 7.70 -8.12
N LEU A 247 -5.55 7.73 -6.82
CA LEU A 247 -5.98 6.54 -6.08
C LEU A 247 -7.31 5.97 -6.62
N ARG A 248 -8.23 6.83 -7.06
CA ARG A 248 -9.49 6.40 -7.71
C ARG A 248 -9.27 5.77 -9.09
N ARG A 249 -8.21 6.16 -9.81
CA ARG A 249 -7.86 5.61 -11.13
C ARG A 249 -7.18 4.24 -11.04
N GLY A 250 -6.69 3.85 -9.87
CA GLY A 250 -6.07 2.55 -9.62
C GLY A 250 -4.81 2.64 -8.75
N GLU A 251 -3.96 1.62 -8.85
CA GLU A 251 -2.75 1.52 -8.04
C GLU A 251 -1.78 2.67 -8.32
N THR A 252 -1.53 3.50 -7.31
CA THR A 252 -0.56 4.60 -7.41
C THR A 252 0.79 4.10 -6.90
N LYS A 253 1.75 3.99 -7.81
CA LYS A 253 3.12 3.55 -7.49
C LYS A 253 3.84 4.63 -6.69
N VAL A 254 4.43 4.23 -5.57
CA VAL A 254 5.26 5.08 -4.71
C VAL A 254 6.69 4.59 -4.80
N THR A 255 7.63 5.49 -5.05
CA THR A 255 9.06 5.16 -5.07
C THR A 255 9.72 5.78 -3.85
N ALA A 256 10.30 4.94 -2.99
CA ALA A 256 11.12 5.40 -1.88
C ALA A 256 12.53 5.68 -2.40
N LEU A 257 13.01 6.91 -2.24
CA LEU A 257 14.36 7.34 -2.59
C LEU A 257 15.19 7.52 -1.31
N THR A 258 16.51 7.42 -1.43
CA THR A 258 17.45 7.84 -0.39
C THR A 258 17.31 9.33 -0.08
N THR A 259 17.80 9.75 1.09
CA THR A 259 17.75 11.16 1.52
C THR A 259 18.46 12.12 0.57
N ASP A 260 19.44 11.64 -0.19
CA ASP A 260 20.15 12.39 -1.23
C ASP A 260 19.39 12.41 -2.58
N GLY A 261 18.25 11.73 -2.70
CA GLY A 261 17.40 11.66 -3.89
C GLY A 261 17.99 10.86 -5.06
N ARG A 262 19.16 10.22 -4.88
CA ARG A 262 19.93 9.63 -5.98
C ARG A 262 19.65 8.15 -6.20
N LYS A 263 19.25 7.42 -5.16
CA LYS A 263 19.08 5.96 -5.21
C LYS A 263 17.65 5.59 -4.85
N VAL A 264 17.03 4.76 -5.69
CA VAL A 264 15.78 4.09 -5.36
C VAL A 264 16.06 3.01 -4.33
N LEU A 265 15.42 3.12 -3.16
CA LEU A 265 15.49 2.14 -2.08
C LEU A 265 14.48 1.02 -2.28
N SER A 266 13.25 1.37 -2.64
CA SER A 266 12.17 0.42 -2.86
C SER A 266 11.02 1.04 -3.66
N GLN A 267 10.17 0.19 -4.23
CA GLN A 267 8.91 0.57 -4.87
C GLN A 267 7.76 -0.08 -4.12
N GLY A 268 6.70 0.68 -3.88
CA GLY A 268 5.50 0.24 -3.19
C GLY A 268 4.25 0.82 -3.84
N ILE A 269 3.11 0.59 -3.18
CA ILE A 269 1.80 1.06 -3.62
C ILE A 269 1.25 1.97 -2.53
N LEU A 270 0.64 3.08 -2.92
CA LEU A 270 -0.09 3.93 -1.99
C LEU A 270 -1.36 3.20 -1.54
N SER A 271 -1.43 2.82 -0.27
CA SER A 271 -2.55 2.04 0.30
C SER A 271 -3.66 2.94 0.85
N LEU A 272 -3.31 3.89 1.72
CA LEU A 272 -4.26 4.71 2.46
C LEU A 272 -3.82 6.18 2.46
N MET A 273 -4.78 7.08 2.31
CA MET A 273 -4.64 8.51 2.56
C MET A 273 -5.52 8.88 3.75
N ASN A 274 -4.95 9.56 4.73
CA ASN A 274 -5.66 10.07 5.90
C ASN A 274 -5.57 11.61 5.90
N ASN A 275 -6.69 12.30 6.15
CA ASN A 275 -6.78 13.76 6.21
C ASN A 275 -7.34 14.17 7.58
#